data_AF-A0A821WWQ9-F1
#
_entry.id   AF-A0A821WWQ9-F1
#
_cell.length_a   1.000
_cell.length_b   1.000
_cell.length_c   1.000
_cell.angle_alpha   90.00
_cell.angle_beta   90.00
_cell.angle_gamma   90.00
#
_symmetry.space_group_name_H-M   'P 1'
#
loop_
_entity.id
_entity.type
_entity.pdbx_description
1 polymer ?
#
loop_
_entity_poly.entity_id
_entity_poly.type
_entity_poly.pdbx_seq_one_letter_code
_entity_poly.pdbx_strand_id
1 'polypeptide(L)'
;MASIATASILTIVDKIIERANEVKVCQDHMKLIITSLTRLQHRFNDKLIVLDETRSQEDLVEILKAINEIVISCVENENLLNGMTYKDLESVLLRLQYRLAQYESNLANDCEIRV
;
A
#
# COMPACT_ATOMS: atom_id res chain seq x y z
N MET A 1 4.78 -8.75 21.55
CA MET A 1 3.59 -7.87 21.50
C MET A 1 3.68 -7.06 20.22
N ALA A 2 2.62 -6.96 19.41
CA ALA A 2 2.66 -6.08 18.24
C ALA A 2 2.74 -4.61 18.72
N SER A 3 3.59 -3.79 18.11
CA SER A 3 3.71 -2.39 18.49
C SER A 3 2.44 -1.62 18.08
N ILE A 4 2.09 -0.55 18.81
CA ILE A 4 0.94 0.34 18.50
C ILE A 4 1.02 0.86 17.05
N ALA A 5 2.24 1.12 16.58
CA ALA A 5 2.56 1.48 15.20
C ALA A 5 2.09 0.42 14.17
N THR A 6 2.35 -0.86 14.44
CA THR A 6 1.97 -1.97 13.55
C THR A 6 0.45 -2.12 13.45
N ALA A 7 -0.27 -1.99 14.57
CA ALA A 7 -1.73 -2.06 14.60
C ALA A 7 -2.39 -0.90 13.81
N SER A 8 -1.79 0.30 13.88
CA SER A 8 -2.25 1.47 13.10
C SER A 8 -2.09 1.24 11.59
N ILE A 9 -0.94 0.70 11.16
CA ILE A 9 -0.66 0.40 9.76
C ILE A 9 -1.62 -0.66 9.21
N LEU A 10 -1.84 -1.75 9.96
CA LEU A 10 -2.79 -2.80 9.56
C LEU A 10 -4.20 -2.23 9.33
N THR A 11 -4.65 -1.35 10.22
CA THR A 11 -5.96 -0.69 10.09
C THR A 11 -6.05 0.19 8.84
N ILE A 12 -4.95 0.87 8.48
CA ILE A 12 -4.88 1.69 7.26
C ILE A 12 -4.94 0.79 6.03
N VAL A 13 -4.17 -0.30 6.02
CA VAL A 13 -4.12 -1.28 4.94
C VAL A 13 -5.50 -1.88 4.68
N ASP A 14 -6.20 -2.32 5.72
CA ASP A 14 -7.56 -2.88 5.60
C ASP A 14 -8.53 -1.91 4.91
N LYS A 15 -8.53 -0.65 5.36
CA LYS A 15 -9.40 0.39 4.77
C LYS A 15 -9.07 0.67 3.31
N ILE A 16 -7.79 0.65 2.94
CA ILE A 16 -7.36 0.85 1.55
C ILE A 16 -7.83 -0.33 0.70
N ILE A 17 -7.64 -1.57 1.17
CA ILE A 17 -8.08 -2.77 0.43
C ILE A 17 -9.59 -2.75 0.21
N GLU A 18 -10.37 -2.47 1.25
CA GLU A 18 -11.83 -2.39 1.17
C GLU A 18 -12.28 -1.42 0.07
N ARG A 19 -11.77 -0.18 0.10
CA ARG A 19 -12.11 0.86 -0.88
C ARG A 19 -11.57 0.56 -2.28
N ALA A 20 -10.37 0.00 -2.38
CA ALA A 20 -9.75 -0.30 -3.67
C ALA A 20 -10.55 -1.36 -4.45
N ASN A 21 -11.28 -2.26 -3.76
CA ASN A 21 -12.18 -3.22 -4.39
C ASN A 21 -13.41 -2.56 -5.05
N GLU A 22 -13.77 -1.34 -4.65
CA GLU A 22 -14.89 -0.59 -5.21
C GLU A 22 -14.50 0.21 -6.47
N VAL A 23 -13.21 0.35 -6.75
CA VAL A 23 -12.70 1.12 -7.89
C VAL A 23 -12.93 0.39 -9.22
N LYS A 24 -13.57 1.06 -10.18
CA LYS A 24 -13.86 0.50 -11.52
C LYS A 24 -12.84 0.86 -12.60
N VAL A 25 -12.02 1.89 -12.39
CA VAL A 25 -10.97 2.30 -13.32
C VAL A 25 -9.64 1.63 -12.98
N CYS A 26 -8.80 1.33 -13.98
CA CYS A 26 -7.50 0.69 -13.76
C CYS A 26 -7.56 -0.57 -12.88
N GLN A 27 -8.63 -1.38 -13.01
CA GLN A 27 -8.91 -2.50 -12.08
C GLN A 27 -7.74 -3.47 -11.93
N ASP A 28 -7.01 -3.74 -13.00
CA ASP A 28 -5.87 -4.65 -12.96
C ASP A 28 -4.71 -4.07 -12.13
N HIS A 29 -4.45 -2.76 -12.24
CA HIS A 29 -3.46 -2.07 -11.40
C HIS A 29 -3.92 -2.02 -9.94
N MET A 30 -5.21 -1.79 -9.69
CA MET A 30 -5.77 -1.84 -8.33
C MET A 30 -5.63 -3.23 -7.71
N LYS A 31 -5.89 -4.30 -8.46
CA LYS A 31 -5.67 -5.69 -8.00
C LYS A 31 -4.20 -5.94 -7.64
N LEU A 32 -3.25 -5.40 -8.41
CA LEU A 32 -1.82 -5.53 -8.07
C LEU A 32 -1.50 -4.85 -6.74
N ILE A 33 -2.02 -3.64 -6.51
CA ILE A 33 -1.85 -2.93 -5.24
C ILE A 33 -2.50 -3.72 -4.09
N ILE A 34 -3.74 -4.18 -4.25
CA ILE A 34 -4.44 -5.01 -3.25
C ILE A 34 -3.64 -6.26 -2.91
N THR A 35 -3.08 -6.92 -3.91
CA THR A 35 -2.26 -8.13 -3.71
C THR A 35 -1.02 -7.82 -2.88
N SER A 36 -0.31 -6.73 -3.19
CA SER A 36 0.84 -6.27 -2.40
C SER A 36 0.46 -5.91 -0.96
N LEU A 37 -0.64 -5.17 -0.77
CA LEU A 37 -1.15 -4.81 0.54
C LEU A 37 -1.55 -6.02 1.38
N THR A 38 -2.18 -7.02 0.76
CA THR A 38 -2.55 -8.28 1.42
C THR A 38 -1.32 -9.07 1.86
N ARG A 39 -0.28 -9.15 1.02
CA ARG A 39 1.00 -9.78 1.40
C ARG A 39 1.67 -9.03 2.55
N LEU A 40 1.67 -7.70 2.52
CA LEU A 40 2.22 -6.86 3.58
C LEU A 40 1.48 -7.10 4.90
N GLN A 41 0.15 -7.14 4.87
CA GLN A 41 -0.70 -7.43 6.02
C GLN A 41 -0.35 -8.80 6.63
N HIS A 42 -0.19 -9.83 5.79
CA HIS A 42 0.17 -11.17 6.25
C HIS A 42 1.53 -11.17 6.97
N ARG A 43 2.55 -10.50 6.41
CA ARG A 43 3.88 -10.40 7.02
C ARG A 43 3.87 -9.68 8.38
N PHE A 44 3.03 -8.66 8.55
CA PHE A 44 2.82 -7.98 9.83
C PHE A 44 2.10 -8.87 10.86
N ASN A 45 1.05 -9.56 10.43
CA ASN A 45 0.26 -10.45 11.29
C ASN A 45 1.09 -11.65 11.80
N ASP A 46 1.95 -12.20 10.96
CA ASP A 46 2.85 -13.29 11.31
C ASP A 46 4.00 -12.84 12.23
N LYS A 47 4.08 -11.53 12.54
CA LYS A 47 5.17 -10.90 13.30
C LYS A 47 6.55 -11.14 12.68
N LEU A 48 6.60 -11.48 11.39
CA LEU A 48 7.85 -11.59 10.63
C LEU A 48 8.55 -10.23 10.56
N ILE A 49 7.78 -9.14 10.65
CA ILE A 49 8.29 -7.77 10.66
C ILE A 49 8.11 -7.18 12.05
N VAL A 50 9.23 -6.88 12.70
CA VAL A 50 9.29 -5.91 13.80
C VAL A 50 9.81 -4.62 13.19
N LEU A 51 8.96 -3.60 13.07
CA LEU A 51 9.36 -2.26 12.62
C LEU A 51 10.30 -1.67 13.67
N ASP A 52 11.61 -1.82 13.46
CA ASP A 52 12.64 -1.38 14.39
C ASP A 52 13.30 -0.05 13.96
N GLU A 53 12.81 0.58 12.89
CA GLU A 53 13.38 1.81 12.36
C GLU A 53 12.28 2.80 11.95
N THR A 54 12.30 3.98 12.57
CA THR A 54 11.35 5.07 12.32
C THR A 54 11.28 5.48 10.85
N ARG A 55 12.41 5.42 10.12
CA ARG A 55 12.50 5.86 8.73
C ARG A 55 11.79 4.93 7.75
N SER A 56 11.97 3.61 7.90
CA SER A 56 11.30 2.59 7.08
C SER A 56 9.79 2.58 7.33
N GLN A 57 9.34 2.99 8.52
CA GLN A 57 7.92 3.12 8.81
C GLN A 57 7.30 4.38 8.17
N GLU A 58 8.00 5.51 8.22
CA GLU A 58 7.57 6.77 7.60
C GLU A 58 7.38 6.62 6.09
N ASP A 59 8.35 6.00 5.40
CA ASP A 59 8.27 5.77 3.95
C ASP A 59 7.05 4.91 3.57
N LEU A 60 6.76 3.86 4.34
CA LEU A 60 5.57 3.03 4.13
C LEU A 60 4.29 3.82 4.34
N VAL A 61 4.22 4.62 5.41
CA VAL A 61 3.03 5.44 5.71
C VAL A 61 2.77 6.44 4.58
N GLU A 62 3.79 7.06 4.01
CA GLU A 62 3.64 7.98 2.88
C GLU A 62 3.17 7.26 1.61
N ILE A 63 3.66 6.04 1.34
CA ILE A 63 3.15 5.20 0.23
C ILE A 63 1.67 4.88 0.45
N LEU A 64 1.27 4.46 1.66
CA LEU A 64 -0.10 4.12 1.99
C LEU A 64 -1.04 5.34 1.90
N LYS A 65 -0.59 6.52 2.33
CA LYS A 65 -1.35 7.77 2.17
C LYS A 65 -1.59 8.09 0.70
N ALA A 66 -0.55 8.04 -0.14
CA ALA A 66 -0.67 8.31 -1.56
C ALA A 66 -1.64 7.34 -2.27
N ILE A 67 -1.58 6.04 -1.92
CA ILE A 67 -2.53 5.05 -2.44
C ILE A 67 -3.96 5.37 -1.97
N ASN A 68 -4.15 5.68 -0.68
CA ASN A 68 -5.47 5.99 -0.14
C ASN A 68 -6.08 7.24 -0.80
N GLU A 69 -5.30 8.29 -1.06
CA GLU A 69 -5.77 9.49 -1.76
C GLU A 69 -6.23 9.18 -3.19
N ILE A 70 -5.50 8.33 -3.92
CA ILE A 70 -5.90 7.90 -5.25
C ILE A 70 -7.16 7.05 -5.20
N VAL A 71 -7.23 6.09 -4.28
CA VAL A 71 -8.41 5.23 -4.11
C VAL A 71 -9.64 6.06 -3.77
N ILE A 72 -9.54 7.00 -2.82
CA ILE A 72 -10.62 7.96 -2.49
C ILE A 72 -11.03 8.74 -3.74
N SER A 73 -10.07 9.30 -4.48
CA SER A 73 -10.35 10.06 -5.70
C SER A 73 -11.07 9.22 -6.76
N CYS A 74 -10.71 7.94 -6.88
CA CYS A 74 -11.31 7.02 -7.85
C CYS A 74 -12.73 6.57 -7.45
N VAL A 75 -13.01 6.44 -6.15
CA VAL A 75 -14.33 6.03 -5.63
C VAL A 75 -15.30 7.19 -5.58
N GLU A 76 -14.88 8.35 -5.04
CA GLU A 76 -15.75 9.50 -4.81
C GLU A 76 -16.03 10.32 -6.08
N ASN A 77 -15.14 10.24 -7.08
CA ASN A 77 -15.16 11.12 -8.25
C ASN A 77 -14.81 10.38 -9.55
N GLU A 78 -15.59 9.36 -9.94
CA GLU A 78 -15.44 8.67 -11.23
C GLU A 78 -15.36 9.65 -12.43
N ASN A 79 -15.98 10.83 -12.32
CA ASN A 79 -15.99 11.90 -13.34
C ASN A 79 -14.95 13.01 -13.12
N LEU A 80 -14.22 12.99 -12.01
CA LEU A 80 -13.30 14.05 -11.56
C LEU A 80 -12.02 13.40 -11.02
N LEU A 81 -11.27 12.76 -11.91
CA LEU A 81 -9.86 12.45 -11.67
C LEU A 81 -9.00 13.74 -11.53
N ASN A 82 -9.51 14.85 -10.98
CA ASN A 82 -8.80 16.13 -10.83
C ASN A 82 -8.03 16.59 -12.10
N GLY A 83 -8.57 16.30 -13.29
CA GLY A 83 -7.90 16.60 -14.58
C GLY A 83 -6.78 15.63 -14.98
N MET A 84 -6.54 14.58 -14.22
CA MET A 84 -5.63 13.48 -14.53
C MET A 84 -6.21 12.60 -15.63
N THR A 85 -5.40 12.30 -16.64
CA THR A 85 -5.80 11.36 -17.69
C THR A 85 -5.72 9.92 -17.18
N TYR A 86 -6.43 9.00 -17.84
CA TYR A 86 -6.35 7.56 -17.52
C TYR A 86 -4.90 7.03 -17.55
N LYS A 87 -4.09 7.51 -18.50
CA LYS A 87 -2.68 7.12 -18.64
C LYS A 87 -1.81 7.64 -17.51
N ASP A 88 -2.11 8.84 -17.02
CA ASP A 88 -1.40 9.40 -15.86
C ASP A 88 -1.73 8.59 -14.60
N LEU A 89 -3.00 8.21 -14.43
CA LEU A 89 -3.43 7.34 -13.33
C LEU A 89 -2.73 5.98 -13.37
N GLU A 90 -2.71 5.30 -14.51
CA GLU A 90 -1.98 4.03 -14.66
C GLU A 90 -0.50 4.18 -14.30
N SER A 91 0.15 5.23 -14.78
CA SER A 91 1.56 5.52 -14.49
C SER A 91 1.81 5.71 -12.99
N VAL A 92 0.93 6.44 -12.29
CA VAL A 92 1.04 6.64 -10.84
C VAL A 92 0.81 5.34 -10.08
N LEU A 93 -0.22 4.56 -10.45
CA LEU A 93 -0.51 3.26 -9.82
C LEU A 93 0.66 2.28 -9.99
N LEU A 94 1.27 2.21 -11.19
CA LEU A 94 2.45 1.39 -11.44
C LEU A 94 3.64 1.81 -10.58
N ARG A 95 3.89 3.12 -10.44
CA ARG A 95 4.98 3.61 -9.56
C ARG A 95 4.75 3.25 -8.10
N LEU A 96 3.50 3.36 -7.62
CA LEU A 96 3.16 2.99 -6.25
C LEU A 96 3.28 1.48 -6.02
N GLN A 97 2.83 0.68 -6.98
CA GLN A 97 2.99 -0.78 -6.95
C GLN A 97 4.47 -1.18 -6.92
N TYR A 98 5.31 -0.53 -7.73
CA TYR A 98 6.75 -0.76 -7.72
C TYR A 98 7.37 -0.40 -6.37
N ARG A 99 7.02 0.77 -5.79
CA ARG A 99 7.52 1.18 -4.47
C ARG A 99 7.08 0.23 -3.36
N LEU A 100 5.84 -0.25 -3.37
CA LEU A 100 5.35 -1.27 -2.44
C LEU A 100 6.14 -2.58 -2.57
N ALA A 101 6.36 -3.06 -3.81
CA ALA A 101 7.11 -4.28 -4.05
C ALA A 101 8.59 -4.16 -3.61
N GLN A 102 9.21 -3.00 -3.84
CA GLN A 102 10.56 -2.72 -3.33
C GLN A 102 10.59 -2.74 -1.81
N TYR A 103 9.61 -2.14 -1.15
CA TYR A 103 9.50 -2.17 0.31
C TYR A 103 9.34 -3.60 0.84
N GLU A 104 8.47 -4.40 0.22
CA GLU A 104 8.33 -5.83 0.53
C GLU A 104 9.66 -6.59 0.39
N SER A 105 10.43 -6.30 -0.66
CA SER A 105 11.74 -6.92 -0.90
C SER A 105 12.77 -6.50 0.14
N ASN A 106 12.82 -5.22 0.52
CA ASN A 106 13.73 -4.73 1.55
C ASN A 106 13.43 -5.38 2.89
N LEU A 107 12.14 -5.45 3.27
CA LEU A 107 11.70 -6.15 4.47
C LEU A 107 12.07 -7.64 4.47
N ALA A 108 11.98 -8.31 3.33
CA ALA A 108 12.37 -9.72 3.21
C ALA A 108 13.88 -9.90 3.41
N ASN A 109 14.70 -9.04 2.81
CA ASN A 109 16.16 -9.07 2.97
C ASN A 109 16.58 -8.79 4.42
N ASP A 110 15.93 -7.84 5.10
CA ASP A 110 16.22 -7.53 6.51
C ASP A 110 15.83 -8.68 7.45
N CYS A 111 14.78 -9.44 7.11
CA CYS A 111 14.42 -10.66 7.84
C CYS A 111 15.48 -11.75 7.67
N GLU A 112 16.02 -11.94 6.46
CA GLU A 112 17.05 -12.97 6.19
C GLU A 112 18.40 -12.65 6.85
N ILE A 113 18.78 -11.38 6.94
CA ILE A 113 20.05 -10.95 7.57
C ILE A 113 20.00 -11.10 9.10
N ARG A 114 18.81 -11.07 9.72
CA ARG A 114 18.62 -11.23 11.17
C ARG A 114 18.53 -12.70 11.63
N VAL A 115 18.71 -13.69 10.75
CA VAL A 115 18.74 -15.13 11.07
C VAL A 115 20.15 -15.61 11.38
#